data_AF-A0A9E1ZR44-F1
#
_entry.id   AF-A0A9E1ZR44-F1
#
_cell.length_a   1.000
_cell.length_b   1.000
_cell.length_c   1.000
_cell.angle_alpha   90.00
_cell.angle_beta   90.00
_cell.angle_gamma   90.00
#
_symmetry.space_group_name_H-M   'P 1'
#
loop_
_entity.id
_entity.type
_entity.pdbx_description
1 polymer ?
#
loop_
_entity_poly.entity_id
_entity_poly.type
_entity_poly.pdbx_seq_one_letter_code
_entity_poly.pdbx_strand_id
1 'polypeptide(L)'
;MSPKIKDIGFGLSVGLGISFLLFFGIVLLAEFVSLADFQSASAQEILSTPQNIASATPAPSILPTPPSPPFPETGPLPLQPRPSAAPPTPTLNTEQLVLGNPLDEEEQARLHAASLAFVAPDFYSSKAIGEAINGEGYGHPSNICGPLAIAILQEGAILSNQTAPYEFWLLNPDVAEDLIKLKSVFAESRFESKRDNTALNKVDWKNSPLMPGDFLYLFSGSRGNFEHMLAVTRVDEDGRAYTVTNHNTEENGFIITEELLYDPNNPGEGLFYEWTERQKSLLGSTGFDGYQLWRLREK
;
A
#
# COMPACT_ATOMS: atom_id res chain seq x y z
N MET A 1 42.22 60.62 -25.79
CA MET A 1 42.00 59.52 -26.74
C MET A 1 42.21 58.22 -25.98
N SER A 2 41.15 57.42 -25.78
CA SER A 2 41.13 56.25 -24.88
C SER A 2 40.65 55.00 -25.63
N PRO A 3 41.29 53.83 -25.47
CA PRO A 3 41.00 52.62 -26.24
C PRO A 3 39.99 51.72 -25.50
N LYS A 4 38.74 51.66 -25.97
CA LYS A 4 37.70 50.75 -25.44
C LYS A 4 36.75 50.20 -26.51
N ILE A 5 37.26 49.75 -27.66
CA ILE A 5 36.40 49.22 -28.75
C ILE A 5 36.83 47.81 -29.23
N LYS A 6 37.90 47.20 -28.70
CA LYS A 6 38.41 45.93 -29.26
C LYS A 6 37.82 44.63 -28.71
N ASP A 7 37.03 44.65 -27.63
CA ASP A 7 36.66 43.40 -26.93
C ASP A 7 35.24 42.86 -27.20
N ILE A 8 34.44 43.53 -28.05
CA ILE A 8 33.08 43.07 -28.35
C ILE A 8 33.04 42.04 -29.50
N GLY A 9 34.10 41.97 -30.32
CA GLY A 9 34.13 41.11 -31.51
C GLY A 9 34.44 39.63 -31.28
N PHE A 10 35.03 39.25 -30.13
CA PHE A 10 35.51 37.87 -29.91
C PHE A 10 34.48 36.97 -29.20
N GLY A 11 33.51 37.53 -28.48
CA GLY A 11 32.48 36.76 -27.78
C GLY A 11 31.39 36.17 -28.71
N LEU A 12 31.17 36.78 -29.88
CA LEU A 12 30.06 36.41 -30.77
C LEU A 12 30.40 35.26 -31.73
N SER A 13 31.68 35.02 -32.00
CA SER A 13 32.17 33.93 -32.85
C SER A 13 32.31 32.60 -32.09
N VAL A 14 32.48 32.62 -30.76
CA VAL A 14 32.55 31.39 -29.93
C VAL A 14 31.14 30.84 -29.61
N GLY A 15 30.13 31.71 -29.48
CA GLY A 15 28.75 31.29 -29.17
C GLY A 15 28.03 30.54 -30.30
N LEU A 16 28.37 30.81 -31.56
CA LEU A 16 27.76 30.16 -32.73
C LEU A 16 28.36 28.78 -33.04
N GLY A 17 29.60 28.50 -32.63
CA GLY A 17 30.25 27.20 -32.85
C GLY A 17 29.74 26.08 -31.92
N ILE A 18 29.37 26.42 -30.69
CA ILE A 18 28.93 25.43 -29.68
C ILE A 18 27.49 25.00 -29.93
N SER A 19 26.63 25.88 -30.46
CA SER A 19 25.24 25.53 -30.80
C SER A 19 25.16 24.59 -32.02
N PHE A 20 26.13 24.63 -32.94
CA PHE A 20 26.14 23.76 -34.12
C PHE A 20 26.61 22.33 -33.79
N LEU A 21 27.46 22.14 -32.78
CA LEU A 21 27.94 20.81 -32.35
C LEU A 21 26.92 20.04 -31.50
N LEU A 22 26.05 20.73 -30.76
CA LEU A 22 25.00 20.06 -29.96
C LEU A 22 23.79 19.61 -30.81
N PHE A 23 23.48 20.32 -31.90
CA PHE A 23 22.34 19.95 -32.76
C PHE A 23 22.65 18.78 -33.73
N PHE A 24 23.90 18.66 -34.21
CA PHE A 24 24.29 17.53 -35.08
C PHE A 24 24.65 16.25 -34.31
N GLY A 25 24.98 16.34 -33.02
CA GLY A 25 25.24 15.16 -32.18
C GLY A 25 23.98 14.37 -31.80
N ILE A 26 22.80 15.00 -31.83
CA ILE A 26 21.52 14.36 -31.45
C ILE A 26 20.87 13.64 -32.64
N VAL A 27 21.15 14.04 -33.89
CA VAL A 27 20.56 13.42 -35.08
C VAL A 27 21.29 12.12 -35.50
N LEU A 28 22.51 11.86 -35.00
CA LEU A 28 23.27 10.64 -35.30
C LEU A 28 23.13 9.51 -34.25
N LEU A 29 22.34 9.69 -33.19
CA LEU A 29 22.03 8.63 -32.21
C LEU A 29 20.62 8.04 -32.33
N ALA A 30 19.83 8.50 -33.31
CA ALA A 30 18.44 8.07 -33.48
C ALA A 30 18.25 6.77 -34.29
N GLU A 31 19.31 6.11 -34.77
CA GLU A 31 19.18 4.93 -35.65
C GLU A 31 19.61 3.57 -35.03
N PHE A 32 19.92 3.48 -33.72
CA PHE A 32 20.35 2.21 -33.11
C PHE A 32 19.73 1.91 -31.74
N VAL A 33 18.42 2.07 -31.59
CA VAL A 33 17.69 1.36 -30.53
C VAL A 33 16.59 0.53 -31.18
N SER A 34 16.91 -0.73 -31.38
CA SER A 34 15.93 -1.77 -31.67
C SER A 34 14.91 -1.79 -30.53
N LEU A 35 13.66 -1.43 -30.85
CA LEU A 35 12.50 -1.69 -30.00
C LEU A 35 12.33 -3.21 -29.90
N ALA A 36 13.03 -3.81 -28.94
CA ALA A 36 12.65 -5.10 -28.40
C ALA A 36 11.53 -4.86 -27.39
N ASP A 37 10.46 -5.65 -27.53
CA ASP A 37 9.23 -5.58 -26.78
C ASP A 37 9.44 -5.47 -25.26
N PHE A 38 9.10 -4.32 -24.69
CA PHE A 38 8.82 -4.22 -23.26
C PHE A 38 7.40 -4.73 -23.02
N GLN A 39 7.27 -6.05 -23.03
CA GLN A 39 6.09 -6.74 -22.54
C GLN A 39 6.07 -6.58 -21.02
N SER A 40 5.08 -5.85 -20.51
CA SER A 40 4.80 -5.79 -19.07
C SER A 40 4.56 -7.22 -18.56
N ALA A 41 5.34 -7.63 -17.56
CA ALA A 41 5.18 -8.92 -16.92
C ALA A 41 3.84 -8.96 -16.19
N SER A 42 2.79 -9.42 -16.87
CA SER A 42 1.57 -9.84 -16.19
C SER A 42 1.92 -11.07 -15.35
N ALA A 43 1.65 -11.00 -14.05
CA ALA A 43 1.64 -12.17 -13.19
C ALA A 43 0.49 -13.10 -13.62
N GLN A 44 0.78 -13.99 -14.57
CA GLN A 44 -0.01 -15.20 -14.80
C GLN A 44 0.81 -16.38 -14.29
N GLU A 45 0.44 -16.88 -13.11
CA GLU A 45 0.79 -18.24 -12.69
C GLU A 45 0.27 -19.22 -13.74
N ILE A 46 1.17 -19.78 -14.55
CA ILE A 46 0.85 -20.92 -15.39
C ILE A 46 0.80 -22.14 -14.48
N LEU A 47 -0.45 -22.55 -14.21
CA LEU A 47 -0.85 -23.84 -13.68
C LEU A 47 -0.17 -24.96 -14.48
N SER A 48 0.94 -25.49 -13.96
CA SER A 48 1.65 -26.61 -14.57
C SER A 48 0.91 -27.90 -14.22
N THR A 49 0.02 -28.35 -15.11
CA THR A 49 -0.50 -29.73 -15.11
C THR A 49 0.65 -30.72 -15.33
N PRO A 50 0.83 -31.74 -14.48
CA PRO A 50 1.79 -32.80 -14.78
C PRO A 50 1.26 -33.70 -15.91
N GLN A 51 2.04 -33.82 -16.98
CA GLN A 51 1.83 -34.84 -18.00
C GLN A 51 2.03 -36.23 -17.40
N ASN A 52 1.00 -37.04 -17.55
CA ASN A 52 0.90 -38.43 -17.11
C ASN A 52 1.69 -39.32 -18.09
N ILE A 53 2.95 -39.65 -17.76
CA ILE A 53 3.73 -40.66 -18.47
C ILE A 53 3.59 -41.99 -17.72
N ALA A 54 2.76 -42.87 -18.27
CA ALA A 54 2.63 -44.24 -17.81
C ALA A 54 3.94 -45.01 -18.04
N SER A 55 4.60 -45.40 -16.95
CA SER A 55 5.70 -46.35 -16.96
C SER A 55 5.30 -47.57 -16.15
N ALA A 56 5.10 -48.70 -16.83
CA ALA A 56 4.72 -49.97 -16.22
C ALA A 56 5.93 -50.56 -15.48
N THR A 57 5.88 -50.54 -14.15
CA THR A 57 6.85 -51.22 -13.28
C THR A 57 6.25 -52.54 -12.78
N PRO A 58 7.00 -53.67 -12.81
CA PRO A 58 6.49 -54.96 -12.37
C PRO A 58 6.23 -55.01 -10.86
N ALA A 59 5.18 -55.73 -10.49
CA ALA A 59 4.66 -55.88 -9.13
C ALA A 59 5.67 -56.54 -8.17
N PRO A 60 5.89 -55.99 -6.96
CA PRO A 60 6.65 -56.66 -5.93
C PRO A 60 5.83 -57.78 -5.27
N SER A 61 6.51 -58.90 -5.02
CA SER A 61 5.99 -60.08 -4.32
C SER A 61 5.71 -59.74 -2.85
N ILE A 62 4.48 -59.98 -2.40
CA ILE A 62 4.01 -59.67 -1.05
C ILE A 62 4.47 -60.79 -0.11
N LEU A 63 5.42 -60.48 0.78
CA LEU A 63 5.79 -61.33 1.91
C LEU A 63 4.83 -61.04 3.08
N PRO A 64 4.28 -62.05 3.78
CA PRO A 64 3.36 -61.83 4.89
C PRO A 64 4.05 -61.12 6.07
N THR A 65 3.50 -59.96 6.44
CA THR A 65 3.92 -59.16 7.60
C THR A 65 3.40 -59.82 8.89
N PRO A 66 4.21 -59.93 9.97
CA PRO A 66 3.75 -60.43 11.26
C PRO A 66 2.71 -59.48 11.89
N PRO A 67 1.79 -60.00 12.72
CA PRO A 67 0.74 -59.21 13.34
C PRO A 67 1.30 -58.18 14.32
N SER A 68 0.87 -56.93 14.18
CA SER A 68 1.15 -55.83 15.10
C SER A 68 0.51 -56.07 16.48
N PRO A 69 1.16 -55.67 17.58
CA PRO A 69 0.57 -55.71 18.92
C PRO A 69 -0.63 -54.74 19.05
N PRO A 70 -1.59 -55.02 19.95
CA PRO A 70 -2.77 -54.18 20.13
C PRO A 70 -2.38 -52.78 20.64
N PHE A 71 -2.79 -51.76 19.89
CA PHE A 71 -2.74 -50.37 20.33
C PHE A 71 -3.74 -50.16 21.48
N PRO A 72 -3.36 -49.46 22.58
CA PRO A 72 -4.31 -49.02 23.57
C PRO A 72 -5.28 -48.02 22.95
N GLU A 73 -6.57 -48.33 23.05
CA GLU A 73 -7.69 -47.54 22.56
C GLU A 73 -7.84 -46.27 23.43
N THR A 74 -7.09 -45.22 23.11
CA THR A 74 -7.35 -43.88 23.65
C THR A 74 -8.55 -43.30 22.92
N GLY A 75 -9.73 -43.37 23.55
CA GLY A 75 -10.93 -42.71 23.07
C GLY A 75 -10.74 -41.19 22.89
N PRO A 76 -11.60 -40.54 22.08
CA PRO A 76 -11.51 -39.11 21.83
C PRO A 76 -11.66 -38.34 23.15
N LEU A 77 -10.61 -37.64 23.56
CA LEU A 77 -10.68 -36.67 24.64
C LEU A 77 -11.69 -35.59 24.26
N PRO A 78 -12.69 -35.29 25.11
CA PRO A 78 -13.60 -34.19 24.86
C PRO A 78 -12.80 -32.88 24.77
N LEU A 79 -12.91 -32.19 23.63
CA LEU A 79 -12.37 -30.85 23.44
C LEU A 79 -13.02 -29.93 24.48
N GLN A 80 -12.28 -29.60 25.54
CA GLN A 80 -12.70 -28.54 26.45
C GLN A 80 -12.75 -27.23 25.64
N PRO A 81 -13.85 -26.46 25.69
CA PRO A 81 -13.90 -25.16 25.07
C PRO A 81 -12.77 -24.30 25.65
N ARG A 82 -11.86 -23.86 24.79
CA ARG A 82 -10.80 -22.91 25.13
C ARG A 82 -11.50 -21.68 25.72
N PRO A 83 -11.14 -21.21 26.93
CA PRO A 83 -11.63 -19.94 27.43
C PRO A 83 -11.27 -18.87 26.39
N SER A 84 -12.28 -18.36 25.70
CA SER A 84 -12.14 -17.15 24.91
C SER A 84 -11.92 -16.04 25.92
N ALA A 85 -10.66 -15.67 26.12
CA ALA A 85 -10.35 -14.44 26.84
C ALA A 85 -11.09 -13.33 26.12
N ALA A 86 -11.92 -12.58 26.86
CA ALA A 86 -12.55 -11.39 26.31
C ALA A 86 -11.44 -10.53 25.68
N PRO A 87 -11.63 -10.02 24.45
CA PRO A 87 -10.66 -9.11 23.85
C PRO A 87 -10.35 -8.00 24.86
N PRO A 88 -9.07 -7.60 25.00
CA PRO A 88 -8.71 -6.54 25.92
C PRO A 88 -9.61 -5.35 25.64
N THR A 89 -10.31 -4.87 26.68
CA THR A 89 -11.05 -3.62 26.57
C THR A 89 -10.04 -2.58 26.12
N PRO A 90 -10.22 -1.93 24.96
CA PRO A 90 -9.29 -0.92 24.51
C PRO A 90 -9.26 0.15 25.59
N THR A 91 -8.15 0.23 26.32
CA THR A 91 -7.86 1.39 27.15
C THR A 91 -7.74 2.52 26.15
N LEU A 92 -8.72 3.44 26.13
CA LEU A 92 -8.59 4.70 25.40
C LEU A 92 -7.37 5.42 26.02
N ASN A 93 -6.18 5.12 25.52
CA ASN A 93 -5.12 6.11 25.51
C ASN A 93 -5.61 7.14 24.51
N THR A 94 -6.37 8.11 25.01
CA THR A 94 -6.59 9.39 24.35
C THR A 94 -5.23 10.09 24.27
N GLU A 95 -4.37 9.58 23.39
CA GLU A 95 -3.27 10.35 22.84
C GLU A 95 -3.89 11.62 22.26
N GLN A 96 -3.32 12.77 22.59
CA GLN A 96 -4.00 14.05 22.49
C GLN A 96 -4.22 14.42 21.01
N LEU A 97 -5.40 14.99 20.75
CA LEU A 97 -6.05 15.07 19.44
C LEU A 97 -5.46 16.16 18.54
N VAL A 98 -5.67 16.02 17.22
CA VAL A 98 -5.33 17.09 16.27
C VAL A 98 -6.39 18.18 16.30
N LEU A 99 -6.00 19.36 16.78
CA LEU A 99 -6.79 20.58 16.70
C LEU A 99 -6.84 21.07 15.24
N GLY A 100 -8.05 21.36 14.73
CA GLY A 100 -8.26 21.82 13.34
C GLY A 100 -8.52 20.70 12.32
N ASN A 101 -8.81 19.48 12.77
CA ASN A 101 -9.34 18.42 11.92
C ASN A 101 -10.86 18.62 11.68
N PRO A 102 -11.40 18.30 10.48
CA PRO A 102 -12.85 18.17 10.24
C PRO A 102 -13.61 17.25 11.22
N LEU A 103 -12.91 16.26 11.79
CA LEU A 103 -13.37 15.36 12.82
C LEU A 103 -13.18 15.95 14.20
N ASP A 104 -14.23 15.91 15.01
CA ASP A 104 -14.14 16.23 16.42
C ASP A 104 -13.41 15.15 17.23
N GLU A 105 -13.22 15.42 18.51
CA GLU A 105 -12.46 14.58 19.44
C GLU A 105 -12.99 13.15 19.52
N GLU A 106 -14.33 13.00 19.58
CA GLU A 106 -14.99 11.72 19.71
C GLU A 106 -14.91 10.94 18.39
N GLU A 107 -15.05 11.63 17.27
CA GLU A 107 -14.92 11.07 15.93
C GLU A 107 -13.50 10.53 15.66
N GLN A 108 -12.46 11.26 16.05
CA GLN A 108 -11.06 10.83 15.92
C GLN A 108 -10.78 9.59 16.81
N ALA A 109 -11.22 9.61 18.06
CA ALA A 109 -11.04 8.49 18.99
C ALA A 109 -11.78 7.23 18.50
N ARG A 110 -12.99 7.39 17.94
CA ARG A 110 -13.75 6.29 17.35
C ARG A 110 -13.04 5.69 16.14
N LEU A 111 -12.51 6.51 15.23
CA LEU A 111 -11.78 6.03 14.06
C LEU A 111 -10.56 5.20 14.45
N HIS A 112 -9.76 5.69 15.40
CA HIS A 112 -8.59 4.97 15.90
C HIS A 112 -8.99 3.65 16.58
N ALA A 113 -9.98 3.67 17.48
CA ALA A 113 -10.46 2.45 18.12
C ALA A 113 -10.99 1.42 17.12
N ALA A 114 -11.72 1.89 16.09
CA ALA A 114 -12.21 1.06 15.00
C ALA A 114 -11.06 0.45 14.19
N SER A 115 -10.02 1.22 13.87
CA SER A 115 -8.89 0.70 13.09
C SER A 115 -8.13 -0.41 13.82
N LEU A 116 -7.98 -0.31 15.14
CA LEU A 116 -7.28 -1.32 15.93
C LEU A 116 -7.97 -2.69 15.93
N ALA A 117 -9.27 -2.75 15.65
CA ALA A 117 -10.01 -4.01 15.51
C ALA A 117 -9.54 -4.85 14.31
N PHE A 118 -8.83 -4.24 13.36
CA PHE A 118 -8.30 -4.91 12.17
C PHE A 118 -6.87 -5.43 12.34
N VAL A 119 -6.20 -5.16 13.46
CA VAL A 119 -4.83 -5.63 13.69
C VAL A 119 -4.81 -7.17 13.76
N ALA A 120 -3.93 -7.77 12.97
CA ALA A 120 -3.77 -9.20 12.83
C ALA A 120 -2.27 -9.57 12.75
N PRO A 121 -1.73 -10.31 13.72
CA PRO A 121 -0.29 -10.53 13.86
C PRO A 121 0.30 -11.59 12.92
N ASP A 122 -0.53 -12.30 12.16
CA ASP A 122 -0.10 -13.41 11.33
C ASP A 122 -0.93 -13.52 10.05
N PHE A 123 -0.41 -14.26 9.07
CA PHE A 123 -1.06 -14.47 7.79
C PHE A 123 -2.50 -15.01 7.89
N TYR A 124 -2.78 -15.95 8.79
CA TYR A 124 -4.10 -16.58 8.86
C TYR A 124 -5.15 -15.64 9.46
N SER A 125 -4.78 -14.90 10.51
CA SER A 125 -5.66 -13.86 11.08
C SER A 125 -5.88 -12.71 10.09
N SER A 126 -4.85 -12.30 9.37
CA SER A 126 -4.95 -11.28 8.30
C SER A 126 -5.85 -11.75 7.16
N LYS A 127 -5.71 -13.01 6.73
CA LYS A 127 -6.56 -13.62 5.69
C LYS A 127 -8.01 -13.69 6.14
N ALA A 128 -8.27 -14.07 7.39
CA ALA A 128 -9.63 -14.13 7.93
C ALA A 128 -10.30 -12.74 7.93
N ILE A 129 -9.56 -11.68 8.25
CA ILE A 129 -10.03 -10.30 8.13
C ILE A 129 -10.31 -9.94 6.67
N GLY A 130 -9.38 -10.25 5.76
CA GLY A 130 -9.58 -10.03 4.33
C GLY A 130 -10.84 -10.72 3.79
N GLU A 131 -11.10 -11.96 4.20
CA GLU A 131 -12.29 -12.71 3.80
C GLU A 131 -13.57 -12.19 4.46
N ALA A 132 -13.49 -11.67 5.67
CA ALA A 132 -14.62 -11.00 6.31
C ALA A 132 -15.02 -9.70 5.58
N ILE A 133 -14.04 -8.98 5.04
CA ILE A 133 -14.26 -7.73 4.29
C ILE A 133 -14.75 -8.00 2.86
N ASN A 134 -14.13 -8.96 2.16
CA ASN A 134 -14.32 -9.16 0.72
C ASN A 134 -15.19 -10.38 0.35
N GLY A 135 -15.50 -11.23 1.32
CA GLY A 135 -16.10 -12.54 1.10
C GLY A 135 -15.09 -13.67 1.00
N GLU A 136 -15.58 -14.89 1.20
CA GLU A 136 -14.77 -16.12 1.18
C GLU A 136 -14.03 -16.28 -0.16
N GLY A 137 -12.73 -16.57 -0.10
CA GLY A 137 -11.88 -16.72 -1.29
C GLY A 137 -11.34 -15.42 -1.90
N TYR A 138 -11.81 -14.24 -1.47
CA TYR A 138 -11.41 -12.93 -2.02
C TYR A 138 -10.63 -12.04 -1.01
N GLY A 139 -10.01 -12.66 -0.01
CA GLY A 139 -9.36 -11.98 1.11
C GLY A 139 -7.85 -12.16 1.22
N HIS A 140 -7.13 -12.46 0.13
CA HIS A 140 -5.69 -12.70 0.23
C HIS A 140 -4.96 -11.45 0.75
N PRO A 141 -4.26 -11.52 1.90
CA PRO A 141 -3.67 -10.37 2.58
C PRO A 141 -2.73 -9.49 1.75
N SER A 142 -2.20 -9.98 0.63
CA SER A 142 -1.33 -9.17 -0.22
C SER A 142 -2.06 -8.04 -0.94
N ASN A 143 -3.38 -8.14 -1.11
CA ASN A 143 -4.13 -7.26 -2.01
C ASN A 143 -5.35 -6.60 -1.34
N ILE A 144 -5.40 -6.55 -0.01
CA ILE A 144 -6.57 -6.03 0.73
C ILE A 144 -6.44 -4.56 1.17
N CYS A 145 -5.40 -3.83 0.79
CA CYS A 145 -5.15 -2.47 1.30
C CYS A 145 -6.30 -1.49 1.04
N GLY A 146 -6.84 -1.49 -0.18
CA GLY A 146 -8.02 -0.69 -0.54
C GLY A 146 -9.26 -1.09 0.27
N PRO A 147 -9.71 -2.36 0.21
CA PRO A 147 -10.84 -2.81 1.01
C PRO A 147 -10.67 -2.58 2.52
N LEU A 148 -9.48 -2.81 3.07
CA LEU A 148 -9.15 -2.59 4.47
C LEU A 148 -9.31 -1.11 4.85
N ALA A 149 -8.74 -0.19 4.07
CA ALA A 149 -8.86 1.24 4.32
C ALA A 149 -10.33 1.71 4.30
N ILE A 150 -11.15 1.17 3.39
CA ILE A 150 -12.59 1.48 3.34
C ILE A 150 -13.33 0.91 4.54
N ALA A 151 -13.07 -0.34 4.91
CA ALA A 151 -13.69 -0.96 6.09
C ALA A 151 -13.38 -0.17 7.37
N ILE A 152 -12.14 0.28 7.55
CA ILE A 152 -11.74 1.15 8.67
C ILE A 152 -12.55 2.45 8.68
N LEU A 153 -12.67 3.14 7.54
CA LEU A 153 -13.42 4.39 7.44
C LEU A 153 -14.93 4.19 7.64
N GLN A 154 -15.48 3.02 7.31
CA GLN A 154 -16.88 2.68 7.60
C GLN A 154 -17.12 2.45 9.09
N GLU A 155 -16.27 1.67 9.75
CA GLU A 155 -16.35 1.42 11.20
C GLU A 155 -16.10 2.71 12.00
N GLY A 156 -15.27 3.63 11.50
CA GLY A 156 -15.09 4.97 12.05
C GLY A 156 -16.28 5.93 11.83
N ALA A 157 -17.32 5.50 11.09
CA ALA A 157 -18.47 6.29 10.65
C ALA A 157 -18.12 7.51 9.77
N ILE A 158 -17.00 7.42 9.03
CA ILE A 158 -16.57 8.43 8.05
C ILE A 158 -17.29 8.19 6.71
N LEU A 159 -17.29 6.93 6.27
CA LEU A 159 -17.96 6.47 5.07
C LEU A 159 -19.28 5.75 5.38
N SER A 160 -20.15 5.69 4.38
CA SER A 160 -21.40 4.94 4.47
C SER A 160 -21.12 3.44 4.54
N ASN A 161 -21.86 2.71 5.38
CA ASN A 161 -21.85 1.24 5.42
C ASN A 161 -22.42 0.58 4.15
N GLN A 162 -22.94 1.37 3.20
CA GLN A 162 -23.40 0.89 1.89
C GLN A 162 -22.27 0.85 0.85
N THR A 163 -21.12 1.48 1.12
CA THR A 163 -19.95 1.34 0.26
C THR A 163 -19.48 -0.11 0.33
N ALA A 164 -19.21 -0.75 -0.81
CA ALA A 164 -18.70 -2.10 -0.81
C ALA A 164 -17.16 -2.07 -0.76
N PRO A 165 -16.50 -2.54 0.33
CA PRO A 165 -15.04 -2.49 0.42
C PRO A 165 -14.33 -3.21 -0.72
N TYR A 166 -14.88 -4.34 -1.19
CA TYR A 166 -14.29 -5.12 -2.29
C TYR A 166 -14.14 -4.32 -3.59
N GLU A 167 -14.93 -3.25 -3.80
CA GLU A 167 -14.83 -2.42 -5.01
C GLU A 167 -13.56 -1.57 -5.05
N PHE A 168 -12.84 -1.48 -3.94
CA PHE A 168 -11.55 -0.83 -3.82
C PHE A 168 -10.39 -1.81 -3.99
N TRP A 169 -10.67 -3.06 -4.34
CA TRP A 169 -9.65 -4.01 -4.72
C TRP A 169 -9.06 -3.65 -6.10
N LEU A 170 -7.74 -3.40 -6.13
CA LEU A 170 -7.00 -2.97 -7.34
C LEU A 170 -7.56 -1.71 -8.02
N LEU A 171 -8.31 -0.89 -7.28
CA LEU A 171 -8.86 0.36 -7.76
C LEU A 171 -7.75 1.30 -8.24
N ASN A 172 -7.97 2.02 -9.34
CA ASN A 172 -7.02 3.00 -9.87
C ASN A 172 -7.73 4.32 -10.24
N PRO A 173 -7.38 5.47 -9.62
CA PRO A 173 -8.04 6.76 -9.89
C PRO A 173 -7.84 7.30 -11.31
N ASP A 174 -6.87 6.77 -12.07
CA ASP A 174 -6.62 7.16 -13.46
C ASP A 174 -7.47 6.32 -14.46
N VAL A 175 -8.24 5.33 -13.97
CA VAL A 175 -9.20 4.54 -14.75
C VAL A 175 -10.60 5.16 -14.64
N ALA A 176 -11.27 5.35 -15.78
CA ALA A 176 -12.55 6.08 -15.83
C ALA A 176 -13.66 5.42 -14.99
N GLU A 177 -13.76 4.09 -15.03
CA GLU A 177 -14.73 3.31 -14.28
C GLU A 177 -14.53 3.45 -12.76
N ASP A 178 -13.28 3.46 -12.31
CA ASP A 178 -12.92 3.58 -10.90
C ASP A 178 -13.08 5.02 -10.40
N LEU A 179 -12.82 6.01 -11.26
CA LEU A 179 -13.08 7.41 -10.95
C LEU A 179 -14.58 7.66 -10.68
N ILE A 180 -15.48 6.96 -11.36
CA ILE A 180 -16.93 7.05 -11.10
C ILE A 180 -17.24 6.53 -9.68
N LYS A 181 -16.65 5.39 -9.30
CA LYS A 181 -16.81 4.82 -7.95
C LYS A 181 -16.27 5.78 -6.87
N LEU A 182 -15.05 6.29 -7.07
CA LEU A 182 -14.43 7.26 -6.17
C LEU A 182 -15.30 8.50 -5.98
N LYS A 183 -15.88 9.05 -7.06
CA LYS A 183 -16.79 10.21 -6.98
C LYS A 183 -18.10 9.90 -6.25
N SER A 184 -18.57 8.65 -6.31
CA SER A 184 -19.75 8.21 -5.57
C SER A 184 -19.46 8.08 -4.07
N VAL A 185 -18.32 7.51 -3.71
CA VAL A 185 -17.93 7.25 -2.31
C VAL A 185 -17.42 8.51 -1.62
N PHE A 186 -16.51 9.23 -2.28
CA PHE A 186 -15.94 10.50 -1.82
C PHE A 186 -16.57 11.67 -2.56
N ALA A 187 -17.88 11.82 -2.40
CA ALA A 187 -18.64 12.89 -3.06
C ALA A 187 -18.05 14.28 -2.72
N GLU A 188 -17.88 15.13 -3.74
CA GLU A 188 -17.26 16.46 -3.62
C GLU A 188 -18.00 17.40 -2.63
N SER A 189 -19.27 17.10 -2.34
CA SER A 189 -20.07 17.81 -1.34
C SER A 189 -19.59 17.56 0.09
N ARG A 190 -18.93 16.44 0.36
CA ARG A 190 -18.41 16.05 1.68
C ARG A 190 -16.89 16.00 1.74
N PHE A 191 -16.24 15.73 0.61
CA PHE A 191 -14.80 15.56 0.53
C PHE A 191 -14.18 16.58 -0.42
N GLU A 192 -12.99 17.04 -0.07
CA GLU A 192 -12.06 17.62 -1.01
C GLU A 192 -11.08 16.55 -1.48
N SER A 193 -10.66 16.65 -2.75
CA SER A 193 -9.66 15.74 -3.32
C SER A 193 -8.49 16.54 -3.89
N LYS A 194 -7.26 16.11 -3.59
CA LYS A 194 -6.03 16.75 -4.08
C LYS A 194 -5.03 15.71 -4.56
N ARG A 195 -4.50 15.89 -5.77
CA ARG A 195 -3.32 15.14 -6.25
C ARG A 195 -2.06 15.92 -5.93
N ASP A 196 -1.05 15.22 -5.42
CA ASP A 196 0.30 15.72 -5.29
C ASP A 196 1.25 14.73 -5.96
N ASN A 197 2.05 15.21 -6.92
CA ASN A 197 2.97 14.36 -7.68
C ASN A 197 4.38 14.31 -7.05
N THR A 198 4.53 14.87 -5.84
CA THR A 198 5.79 14.81 -5.09
C THR A 198 5.94 13.42 -4.48
N ALA A 199 7.05 12.75 -4.76
CA ALA A 199 7.37 11.47 -4.13
C ALA A 199 7.25 11.55 -2.59
N LEU A 200 6.69 10.53 -1.95
CA LEU A 200 6.29 10.61 -0.53
C LEU A 200 7.42 10.98 0.42
N ASN A 201 8.64 10.50 0.16
CA ASN A 201 9.84 10.83 0.94
C ASN A 201 10.38 12.26 0.71
N LYS A 202 9.75 13.06 -0.15
CA LYS A 202 10.11 14.45 -0.45
C LYS A 202 9.00 15.43 -0.09
N VAL A 203 7.83 14.95 0.32
CA VAL A 203 6.72 15.81 0.75
C VAL A 203 7.12 16.48 2.07
N ASP A 204 6.87 17.78 2.16
CA ASP A 204 7.00 18.53 3.41
C ASP A 204 5.75 18.31 4.27
N TRP A 205 5.73 17.20 4.99
CA TRP A 205 4.61 16.82 5.84
C TRP A 205 4.36 17.78 7.01
N LYS A 206 5.32 18.64 7.34
CA LYS A 206 5.12 19.70 8.34
C LYS A 206 4.22 20.81 7.80
N ASN A 207 4.38 21.17 6.54
CA ASN A 207 3.58 22.22 5.88
C ASN A 207 2.37 21.67 5.10
N SER A 208 2.27 20.35 4.95
CA SER A 208 1.12 19.67 4.36
C SER A 208 0.77 18.42 5.17
N PRO A 209 0.36 18.57 6.44
CA PRO A 209 0.11 17.44 7.32
C PRO A 209 -1.10 16.63 6.86
N LEU A 210 -1.01 15.32 7.06
CA LEU A 210 -2.17 14.44 7.02
C LEU A 210 -3.04 14.62 8.26
N MET A 211 -4.30 14.24 8.16
CA MET A 211 -5.30 14.34 9.20
C MET A 211 -6.01 12.99 9.39
N PRO A 212 -6.39 12.61 10.62
CA PRO A 212 -7.28 11.48 10.85
C PRO A 212 -8.52 11.54 9.95
N GLY A 213 -8.83 10.43 9.29
CA GLY A 213 -9.94 10.31 8.33
C GLY A 213 -9.57 10.55 6.87
N ASP A 214 -8.34 11.00 6.59
CA ASP A 214 -7.83 11.08 5.22
C ASP A 214 -7.77 9.69 4.57
N PHE A 215 -8.24 9.59 3.33
CA PHE A 215 -8.02 8.44 2.46
C PHE A 215 -6.95 8.79 1.42
N LEU A 216 -5.96 7.93 1.27
CA LEU A 216 -4.88 8.10 0.31
C LEU A 216 -4.84 6.95 -0.69
N TYR A 217 -4.59 7.31 -1.94
CA TYR A 217 -4.11 6.41 -2.97
C TYR A 217 -2.67 6.80 -3.33
N LEU A 218 -1.73 5.87 -3.19
CA LEU A 218 -0.29 6.07 -3.40
C LEU A 218 0.11 5.56 -4.78
N PHE A 219 0.68 6.46 -5.60
CA PHE A 219 1.13 6.12 -6.93
C PHE A 219 2.51 5.47 -6.88
N SER A 220 2.63 4.24 -7.39
CA SER A 220 3.90 3.52 -7.43
C SER A 220 4.90 4.26 -8.29
N GLY A 221 4.43 4.86 -9.39
CA GLY A 221 5.27 5.47 -10.40
C GLY A 221 6.21 4.49 -11.08
N SER A 222 7.02 4.99 -12.00
CA SER A 222 7.92 4.17 -12.84
C SER A 222 8.99 3.38 -12.08
N ARG A 223 9.22 3.72 -10.80
CA ARG A 223 10.23 3.10 -9.93
C ARG A 223 9.62 2.17 -8.87
N GLY A 224 8.30 2.20 -8.73
CA GLY A 224 7.53 1.33 -7.83
C GLY A 224 7.19 -0.01 -8.48
N ASN A 225 6.68 -0.93 -7.69
CA ASN A 225 6.15 -2.21 -8.17
C ASN A 225 4.71 -2.50 -7.71
N PHE A 226 4.13 -1.65 -6.86
CA PHE A 226 2.73 -1.75 -6.46
C PHE A 226 2.15 -0.39 -6.07
N GLU A 227 0.85 -0.23 -6.31
CA GLU A 227 0.05 0.88 -5.84
C GLU A 227 -0.53 0.53 -4.47
N HIS A 228 -0.80 1.52 -3.62
CA HIS A 228 -1.28 1.24 -2.27
C HIS A 228 -2.36 2.21 -1.82
N MET A 229 -3.29 1.75 -1.00
CA MET A 229 -4.40 2.56 -0.47
C MET A 229 -4.38 2.52 1.05
N LEU A 230 -4.62 3.67 1.68
CA LEU A 230 -4.50 3.84 3.14
C LEU A 230 -5.60 4.74 3.68
N ALA A 231 -5.96 4.53 4.94
CA ALA A 231 -6.68 5.48 5.76
C ALA A 231 -5.76 5.98 6.88
N VAL A 232 -5.73 7.29 7.13
CA VAL A 232 -5.04 7.86 8.28
C VAL A 232 -5.91 7.67 9.52
N THR A 233 -5.45 6.85 10.45
CA THR A 233 -6.26 6.38 11.59
C THR A 233 -6.08 7.26 12.81
N ARG A 234 -4.87 7.80 13.00
CA ARG A 234 -4.57 8.82 14.01
C ARG A 234 -3.38 9.67 13.58
N VAL A 235 -3.28 10.83 14.20
CA VAL A 235 -2.09 11.69 14.19
C VAL A 235 -1.87 12.12 15.64
N ASP A 236 -0.64 12.06 16.11
CA ASP A 236 -0.32 12.40 17.51
C ASP A 236 0.12 13.85 17.70
N GLU A 237 0.49 14.18 18.94
CA GLU A 237 0.92 15.52 19.38
C GLU A 237 2.15 16.06 18.63
N ASP A 238 3.03 15.16 18.17
CA ASP A 238 4.24 15.51 17.42
C ASP A 238 3.93 15.73 15.92
N GLY A 239 2.69 15.49 15.49
CA GLY A 239 2.25 15.56 14.10
C GLY A 239 2.60 14.31 13.29
N ARG A 240 2.96 13.21 13.96
CA ARG A 240 3.24 11.92 13.31
C ARG A 240 1.94 11.28 12.90
N ALA A 241 1.83 10.89 11.63
CA ALA A 241 0.63 10.25 11.10
C ALA A 241 0.78 8.73 11.11
N TYR A 242 -0.31 8.04 11.43
CA TYR A 242 -0.37 6.59 11.51
C TYR A 242 -1.49 6.02 10.65
N THR A 243 -1.34 4.76 10.26
CA THR A 243 -2.34 3.97 9.55
C THR A 243 -2.41 2.57 10.13
N VAL A 244 -3.53 1.88 9.96
CA VAL A 244 -3.58 0.42 10.09
C VAL A 244 -3.62 -0.17 8.69
N THR A 245 -2.60 -0.93 8.31
CA THR A 245 -2.44 -1.45 6.95
C THR A 245 -1.91 -2.87 6.93
N ASN A 246 -2.24 -3.61 5.87
CA ASN A 246 -1.59 -4.87 5.56
C ASN A 246 -0.19 -4.61 4.97
N HIS A 247 0.80 -5.41 5.35
CA HIS A 247 2.12 -5.42 4.74
C HIS A 247 2.80 -6.78 4.95
N ASN A 248 3.76 -7.13 4.08
CA ASN A 248 4.47 -8.40 4.18
C ASN A 248 5.61 -8.30 5.21
N THR A 249 5.91 -9.38 5.91
CA THR A 249 7.07 -9.52 6.80
C THR A 249 7.85 -10.78 6.45
N GLU A 250 9.15 -10.82 6.74
CA GLU A 250 9.97 -11.99 6.46
C GLU A 250 9.55 -13.22 7.29
N GLU A 251 9.09 -13.00 8.53
CA GLU A 251 8.79 -14.09 9.48
C GLU A 251 7.33 -14.56 9.41
N ASN A 252 6.37 -13.64 9.38
CA ASN A 252 4.95 -13.94 9.56
C ASN A 252 4.13 -13.85 8.26
N GLY A 253 4.79 -13.54 7.15
CA GLY A 253 4.12 -13.21 5.90
C GLY A 253 3.34 -11.91 6.02
N PHE A 254 2.20 -11.82 5.33
CA PHE A 254 1.34 -10.63 5.37
C PHE A 254 0.56 -10.51 6.67
N ILE A 255 0.84 -9.46 7.43
CA ILE A 255 0.18 -9.11 8.68
C ILE A 255 -0.61 -7.80 8.51
N ILE A 256 -1.42 -7.43 9.51
CA ILE A 256 -2.06 -6.11 9.61
C ILE A 256 -1.66 -5.50 10.94
N THR A 257 -1.06 -4.33 10.92
CA THR A 257 -0.57 -3.62 12.12
C THR A 257 -0.79 -2.13 11.98
N GLU A 258 -0.70 -1.42 13.10
CA GLU A 258 -0.58 0.02 13.08
C GLU A 258 0.86 0.42 12.75
N GLU A 259 1.01 1.30 11.77
CA GLU A 259 2.30 1.72 11.23
C GLU A 259 2.42 3.24 11.19
N LEU A 260 3.62 3.73 11.48
CA LEU A 260 3.99 5.13 11.30
C LEU A 260 4.11 5.43 9.80
N LEU A 261 3.34 6.40 9.30
CA LEU A 261 3.46 6.87 7.91
C LEU A 261 4.68 7.76 7.74
N TYR A 262 4.83 8.77 8.60
CA TYR A 262 5.94 9.69 8.62
C TYR A 262 6.09 10.37 10.00
N ASP A 263 7.28 10.85 10.30
CA ASP A 263 7.54 11.81 11.39
C ASP A 263 8.01 13.17 10.82
N PRO A 264 7.26 14.28 11.02
CA PRO A 264 7.63 15.59 10.48
C PRO A 264 8.85 16.21 11.18
N ASN A 265 9.22 15.73 12.36
CA ASN A 265 10.39 16.17 13.14
C ASN A 265 11.60 15.26 12.91
N ASN A 266 11.41 14.06 12.35
CA ASN A 266 12.48 13.14 12.00
C ASN A 266 12.34 12.61 10.55
N PRO A 267 12.68 13.44 9.54
CA PRO A 267 12.63 13.02 8.14
C PRO A 267 13.54 11.82 7.89
N GLY A 268 12.99 10.73 7.37
CA GLY A 268 13.72 9.46 7.21
C GLY A 268 13.10 8.29 7.96
N GLU A 269 12.05 8.53 8.74
CA GLU A 269 11.30 7.50 9.46
C GLU A 269 9.87 7.35 8.92
N GLY A 270 9.32 6.14 9.08
CA GLY A 270 7.98 5.78 8.65
C GLY A 270 7.90 5.17 7.24
N LEU A 271 6.75 4.56 6.95
CA LEU A 271 6.50 3.82 5.71
C LEU A 271 6.70 4.67 4.45
N PHE A 272 6.37 5.96 4.48
CA PHE A 272 6.55 6.85 3.34
C PHE A 272 8.02 7.07 2.97
N TYR A 273 8.93 6.97 3.94
CA TYR A 273 10.35 6.94 3.65
C TYR A 273 10.79 5.55 3.16
N GLU A 274 10.40 4.49 3.87
CA GLU A 274 10.86 3.13 3.60
C GLU A 274 10.40 2.61 2.23
N TRP A 275 9.14 2.82 1.86
CA TRP A 275 8.59 2.36 0.57
C TRP A 275 9.12 3.13 -0.63
N THR A 276 9.60 4.36 -0.42
CA THR A 276 10.21 5.20 -1.47
C THR A 276 11.75 5.14 -1.44
N GLU A 277 12.34 4.27 -0.60
CA GLU A 277 13.78 4.00 -0.53
C GLU A 277 14.08 2.59 -1.06
N ARG A 278 14.65 2.51 -2.27
CA ARG A 278 14.83 1.23 -3.02
C ARG A 278 15.62 0.17 -2.25
N GLN A 279 16.56 0.58 -1.40
CA GLN A 279 17.36 -0.36 -0.62
C GLN A 279 16.58 -0.98 0.55
N LYS A 280 15.50 -0.31 0.98
CA LYS A 280 14.64 -0.71 2.09
C LYS A 280 13.31 -1.34 1.63
N SER A 281 12.98 -1.24 0.35
CA SER A 281 11.70 -1.67 -0.22
C SER A 281 11.57 -3.19 -0.44
N LEU A 282 12.15 -4.01 0.45
CA LEU A 282 12.19 -5.48 0.33
C LEU A 282 10.79 -6.12 0.26
N LEU A 283 9.77 -5.42 0.74
CA LEU A 283 8.40 -5.90 0.90
C LEU A 283 7.41 -5.25 -0.08
N GLY A 284 7.92 -4.38 -0.96
CA GLY A 284 7.15 -3.56 -1.89
C GLY A 284 7.71 -2.14 -1.98
N SER A 285 7.72 -1.54 -3.18
CA SER A 285 8.09 -0.14 -3.41
C SER A 285 6.94 0.66 -4.03
N THR A 286 6.58 1.79 -3.40
CA THR A 286 5.47 2.66 -3.85
C THR A 286 5.70 4.14 -3.49
N GLY A 287 4.82 5.01 -3.97
CA GLY A 287 4.81 6.44 -3.65
C GLY A 287 5.83 7.30 -4.41
N PHE A 288 6.44 6.78 -5.49
CA PHE A 288 7.44 7.54 -6.25
C PHE A 288 6.83 8.66 -7.10
N ASP A 289 5.56 8.52 -7.50
CA ASP A 289 4.82 9.53 -8.26
C ASP A 289 3.78 10.25 -7.38
N GLY A 290 3.96 10.18 -6.06
CA GLY A 290 3.15 10.89 -5.07
C GLY A 290 1.85 10.20 -4.71
N TYR A 291 0.79 10.98 -4.48
CA TYR A 291 -0.48 10.49 -3.95
C TYR A 291 -1.69 11.28 -4.42
N GLN A 292 -2.85 10.64 -4.34
CA GLN A 292 -4.16 11.28 -4.40
C GLN A 292 -4.80 11.18 -3.01
N LEU A 293 -5.18 12.34 -2.47
CA LEU A 293 -5.83 12.49 -1.16
C LEU A 293 -7.32 12.75 -1.36
N TRP A 294 -8.13 12.18 -0.47
CA TRP A 294 -9.51 12.58 -0.19
C TRP A 294 -9.64 12.89 1.30
N ARG A 295 -10.06 14.11 1.60
CA ARG A 295 -10.18 14.66 2.96
C ARG A 295 -11.59 15.18 3.19
N LEU A 296 -12.13 14.98 4.38
CA LEU A 296 -13.41 15.58 4.76
C LEU A 296 -13.33 17.11 4.70
N ARG A 297 -14.41 17.75 4.25
CA ARG A 297 -14.54 19.21 4.37
C ARG A 297 -14.87 19.57 5.81
N GLU A 298 -14.44 20.76 6.23
CA GLU A 298 -14.88 21.36 7.51
C GLU A 298 -16.41 21.47 7.55
N LYS A 299 -16.98 21.28 8.75
CA LYS A 299 -18.43 21.35 9.02
C LYS A 299 -18.99 22.77 8.92
#